data_AF-A0A8E2EEF1-F1
#
_entry.id   AF-A0A8E2EEF1-F1
#
_cell.length_a   1.000
_cell.length_b   1.000
_cell.length_c   1.000
_cell.angle_alpha   90.00
_cell.angle_beta   90.00
_cell.angle_gamma   90.00
#
_symmetry.space_group_name_H-M   'P 1'
#
loop_
_entity.id
_entity.type
_entity.pdbx_description
1 polymer ?
#
loop_
_entity_poly.entity_id
_entity_poly.type
_entity_poly.pdbx_seq_one_letter_code
_entity_poly.pdbx_strand_id
1 'polypeptide(L)'
;MIAIGGAIGTDLTIGTGQALAQAGPGSIPISYSFVGLIVCMVICRLGEMATWLPLGSGFSGYVTRFVDPAPGFALGYTHWFKYIIVTPNQLTAAALVIQHWRPPERVNPGAFITVFFVIILATNYFGVRFFGEFKFWLSNIKVVVIVGWNVLSFIIMLGGAPIHDRTGFQCYRHPGKFLGFWSSMVTAVFAYLGTELLTFYWILAFYVLGDIILGIIVPYDSKGLMLATKHGSKASTSPFVVAIQLAGIQKLSGIINAYILLSALSAANSDLYVASRTIKVLASQGKAP
;
A
#
# COMPACT_ATOMS: atom_id res chain seq x y z
N MET A 1 10.77 -12.49 3.02
CA MET A 1 9.53 -12.13 3.75
C MET A 1 9.45 -10.66 4.13
N ILE A 2 10.48 -10.03 4.72
CA ILE A 2 10.47 -8.58 5.02
C ILE A 2 10.12 -7.74 3.78
N ALA A 3 10.65 -8.11 2.62
CA ALA A 3 10.33 -7.52 1.32
C ALA A 3 8.84 -7.54 0.97
N ILE A 4 8.19 -8.70 1.18
CA ILE A 4 6.79 -8.93 0.85
C ILE A 4 5.91 -8.13 1.82
N GLY A 5 6.23 -8.16 3.12
CA GLY A 5 5.50 -7.40 4.14
C GLY A 5 5.67 -5.88 4.06
N GLY A 6 6.73 -5.42 3.39
CA GLY A 6 6.96 -4.01 3.06
C GLY A 6 6.24 -3.58 1.79
N ALA A 7 6.23 -4.42 0.74
CA ALA A 7 5.50 -4.17 -0.50
C ALA A 7 3.98 -4.16 -0.28
N ILE A 8 3.49 -4.98 0.64
CA ILE A 8 2.07 -5.07 0.99
C ILE A 8 1.76 -4.05 2.10
N GLY A 9 1.36 -2.85 1.66
CA GLY A 9 1.04 -1.70 2.52
C GLY A 9 -0.45 -1.35 2.57
N THR A 10 -0.78 -0.28 3.30
CA THR A 10 -2.16 0.23 3.29
C THR A 10 -2.53 0.92 1.98
N ASP A 11 -1.57 1.27 1.14
CA ASP A 11 -1.85 1.90 -0.16
C ASP A 11 -2.70 0.99 -1.06
N LEU A 12 -2.53 -0.34 -0.96
CA LEU A 12 -3.43 -1.31 -1.61
C LEU A 12 -4.83 -1.33 -1.00
N THR A 13 -4.95 -1.14 0.32
CA THR A 13 -6.23 -1.30 1.06
C THR A 13 -7.02 -0.01 1.22
N ILE A 14 -6.39 1.15 1.12
CA ILE A 14 -7.00 2.47 1.34
C ILE A 14 -6.89 3.32 0.07
N GLY A 15 -5.74 3.28 -0.61
CA GLY A 15 -5.46 4.09 -1.80
C GLY A 15 -6.29 3.65 -3.02
N THR A 16 -6.46 2.34 -3.21
CA THR A 16 -7.28 1.78 -4.31
C THR A 16 -8.71 2.30 -4.32
N GLY A 17 -9.28 2.63 -3.15
CA GLY A 17 -10.64 3.20 -3.08
C GLY A 17 -10.70 4.59 -3.69
N GLN A 18 -9.74 5.45 -3.39
CA GLN A 18 -9.67 6.78 -4.01
C GLN A 18 -9.46 6.67 -5.53
N ALA A 19 -8.60 5.75 -5.97
CA ALA A 19 -8.41 5.46 -7.38
C ALA A 19 -9.71 5.00 -8.06
N LEU A 20 -10.52 4.17 -7.37
CA LEU A 20 -11.81 3.70 -7.88
C LEU A 20 -12.86 4.80 -8.00
N ALA A 21 -12.95 5.66 -6.99
CA ALA A 21 -13.89 6.78 -7.00
C ALA A 21 -13.56 7.80 -8.11
N GLN A 22 -12.26 8.04 -8.38
CA GLN A 22 -11.83 9.06 -9.33
C GLN A 22 -11.73 8.56 -10.78
N ALA A 23 -11.27 7.33 -10.97
CA ALA A 23 -10.91 6.80 -12.29
C ALA A 23 -11.92 5.76 -12.83
N GLY A 24 -12.77 5.21 -11.95
CA GLY A 24 -13.74 4.19 -12.30
C GLY A 24 -13.14 2.78 -12.44
N PRO A 25 -14.01 1.74 -12.46
CA PRO A 25 -13.59 0.33 -12.40
C PRO A 25 -12.83 -0.12 -13.65
N GLY A 26 -13.09 0.48 -14.81
CA GLY A 26 -12.41 0.14 -16.06
C GLY A 26 -10.94 0.58 -16.11
N SER A 27 -10.61 1.73 -15.53
CA SER A 27 -9.30 2.36 -15.72
C SER A 27 -8.25 1.92 -14.69
N ILE A 28 -8.65 1.56 -13.46
CA ILE A 28 -7.73 1.11 -12.41
C ILE A 28 -6.88 -0.09 -12.84
N PRO A 29 -7.44 -1.23 -13.31
CA PRO A 29 -6.62 -2.39 -13.64
C PRO A 29 -5.66 -2.07 -14.79
N ILE A 30 -6.05 -1.19 -15.71
CA ILE A 30 -5.18 -0.73 -16.81
C ILE A 30 -4.03 0.10 -16.25
N SER A 31 -4.31 1.09 -15.40
CA SER A 31 -3.28 1.93 -14.76
C SER A 31 -2.31 1.11 -13.92
N TYR A 32 -2.81 0.18 -13.10
CA TYR A 32 -2.00 -0.68 -12.24
C TYR A 32 -1.20 -1.69 -13.05
N SER A 33 -1.72 -2.22 -14.15
CA SER A 33 -0.96 -3.09 -15.06
C SER A 33 0.15 -2.34 -15.78
N PHE A 34 -0.13 -1.11 -16.24
CA PHE A 34 0.85 -0.28 -16.93
C PHE A 34 2.02 0.12 -16.01
N VAL A 35 1.72 0.64 -14.81
CA VAL A 35 2.76 0.96 -13.82
C VAL A 35 3.49 -0.32 -13.39
N GLY A 36 2.77 -1.42 -13.19
CA GLY A 36 3.36 -2.71 -12.88
C GLY A 36 4.36 -3.18 -13.95
N LEU A 37 4.05 -3.00 -15.23
CA LEU A 37 4.96 -3.36 -16.32
C LEU A 37 6.25 -2.52 -16.29
N ILE A 38 6.14 -1.22 -16.03
CA ILE A 38 7.32 -0.33 -15.88
C ILE A 38 8.18 -0.81 -14.71
N VAL A 39 7.57 -1.08 -13.56
CA VAL A 39 8.29 -1.55 -12.36
C VAL A 39 8.93 -2.91 -12.62
N CYS A 40 8.26 -3.81 -13.35
CA CYS A 40 8.83 -5.10 -13.76
C CYS A 40 10.12 -4.92 -14.55
N MET A 41 10.14 -4.02 -15.53
CA MET A 41 11.33 -3.75 -16.34
C MET A 41 12.48 -3.26 -15.46
N VAL A 42 12.22 -2.35 -14.52
CA VAL A 42 13.25 -1.83 -13.60
C VAL A 42 13.82 -2.94 -12.72
N ILE A 43 12.97 -3.80 -12.15
CA ILE A 43 13.41 -4.90 -11.28
C ILE A 43 14.19 -5.96 -12.06
N CYS A 44 13.79 -6.29 -13.29
CA CYS A 44 14.54 -7.22 -14.13
C CYS A 44 15.97 -6.70 -14.40
N ARG A 45 16.11 -5.40 -14.72
CA ARG A 45 17.43 -4.77 -14.92
C ARG A 45 18.26 -4.72 -13.65
N LEU A 46 17.63 -4.41 -12.51
CA LEU A 46 18.30 -4.46 -11.23
C LEU A 46 18.73 -5.89 -10.87
N GLY A 47 17.91 -6.88 -11.20
CA GLY A 47 18.22 -8.30 -11.01
C GLY A 47 19.43 -8.75 -11.82
N GLU A 48 19.50 -8.37 -13.10
CA GLU A 48 20.68 -8.62 -13.96
C GLU A 48 21.95 -8.03 -13.31
N MET A 49 21.92 -6.76 -12.89
CA MET A 49 23.04 -6.10 -12.21
C MET A 49 23.43 -6.78 -10.89
N ALA A 50 22.43 -7.22 -10.11
CA ALA A 50 22.64 -7.84 -8.81
C ALA A 50 23.23 -9.26 -8.90
N THR A 51 22.83 -10.03 -9.92
CA THR A 51 23.40 -11.36 -10.18
C THR A 51 24.85 -11.28 -10.67
N TRP A 52 25.18 -10.25 -11.47
CA TRP A 52 26.52 -10.08 -12.01
C TRP A 52 27.52 -9.54 -10.98
N LEU A 53 27.11 -8.56 -10.16
CA LEU A 53 27.95 -8.01 -9.10
C LEU A 53 27.11 -7.76 -7.82
N PRO A 54 27.12 -8.69 -6.86
CA PRO A 54 26.41 -8.49 -5.60
C PRO A 54 27.11 -7.40 -4.76
N LEU A 55 26.54 -6.20 -4.75
CA LEU A 55 27.02 -5.06 -3.96
C LEU A 55 26.16 -4.91 -2.70
N GLY A 56 26.80 -4.76 -1.55
CA GLY A 56 26.10 -4.52 -0.26
C GLY A 56 25.49 -3.12 -0.11
N SER A 57 25.69 -2.23 -1.08
CA SER A 57 25.31 -0.80 -1.03
C SER A 57 23.89 -0.50 -1.52
N GLY A 58 23.09 -1.53 -1.83
CA GLY A 58 21.69 -1.39 -2.23
C GLY A 58 21.51 -0.64 -3.57
N PHE A 59 20.29 -0.15 -3.83
CA PHE A 59 19.91 0.43 -5.12
C PHE A 59 20.77 1.63 -5.57
N SER A 60 21.06 2.58 -4.66
CA SER A 60 21.92 3.74 -4.95
C SER A 60 23.38 3.34 -5.24
N GLY A 61 23.85 2.24 -4.64
CA GLY A 61 25.17 1.66 -4.90
C GLY A 61 25.35 1.17 -6.32
N TYR A 62 24.34 0.48 -6.86
CA TYR A 62 24.33 0.03 -8.25
C TYR A 62 24.44 1.22 -9.22
N VAL A 63 23.66 2.29 -9.00
CA VAL A 63 23.69 3.44 -9.91
C VAL A 63 24.98 4.24 -9.83
N THR A 64 25.54 4.42 -8.63
CA THR A 64 26.86 5.06 -8.44
C THR A 64 27.95 4.33 -9.23
N ARG A 65 27.82 3.01 -9.39
CA ARG A 65 28.83 2.17 -10.05
C ARG A 65 28.63 2.08 -11.57
N PHE A 66 27.40 1.89 -12.03
CA PHE A 66 27.09 1.59 -13.44
C PHE A 66 26.72 2.82 -14.27
N VAL A 67 26.33 3.93 -13.65
CA VAL A 67 25.92 5.15 -14.37
C VAL A 67 26.92 6.26 -14.10
N ASP A 68 26.84 6.88 -12.92
CA ASP A 68 27.71 7.98 -12.50
C ASP A 68 27.47 8.28 -11.01
N PRO A 69 28.45 8.85 -10.27
CA PRO A 69 28.25 9.25 -8.88
C PRO A 69 27.13 10.27 -8.64
N ALA A 70 26.86 11.19 -9.59
CA ALA A 70 25.81 12.21 -9.45
C ALA A 70 24.38 11.63 -9.44
N PRO A 71 23.93 10.79 -10.39
CA PRO A 71 22.63 10.13 -10.30
C PRO A 71 22.58 9.12 -9.14
N GLY A 72 23.72 8.52 -8.77
CA GLY A 72 23.82 7.69 -7.58
C GLY A 72 23.51 8.45 -6.29
N PHE A 73 24.03 9.67 -6.16
CA PHE A 73 23.70 10.60 -5.07
C PHE A 73 22.23 11.00 -5.09
N ALA A 74 21.72 11.44 -6.24
CA ALA A 74 20.33 11.89 -6.38
C ALA A 74 19.34 10.78 -6.00
N LEU A 75 19.58 9.55 -6.46
CA LEU A 75 18.76 8.39 -6.09
C LEU A 75 18.83 8.04 -4.62
N GLY A 76 19.98 8.22 -3.98
CA GLY A 76 20.11 8.04 -2.54
C GLY A 76 19.17 8.96 -1.76
N TYR A 77 19.15 10.24 -2.12
CA TYR A 77 18.27 11.23 -1.50
C TYR A 77 16.79 11.02 -1.84
N THR A 78 16.45 10.74 -3.10
CA THR A 78 15.04 10.48 -3.45
C THR A 78 14.52 9.22 -2.76
N HIS A 79 15.35 8.20 -2.58
CA HIS A 79 15.00 7.01 -1.84
C HIS A 79 14.82 7.28 -0.34
N TRP A 80 15.61 8.19 0.24
CA TRP A 80 15.40 8.65 1.61
C TRP A 80 14.11 9.46 1.76
N PHE A 81 13.89 10.45 0.87
CA PHE A 81 12.67 11.26 0.84
C PHE A 81 11.42 10.40 0.69
N LYS A 82 11.50 9.36 -0.13
CA LYS A 82 10.43 8.36 -0.29
C LYS A 82 9.99 7.82 1.08
N TYR A 83 10.90 7.24 1.85
CA TYR A 83 10.53 6.59 3.12
C TYR A 83 10.16 7.58 4.24
N ILE A 84 10.80 8.75 4.31
CA ILE A 84 10.47 9.74 5.33
C ILE A 84 9.10 10.41 5.09
N ILE A 85 8.69 10.57 3.83
CA ILE A 85 7.37 11.13 3.45
C ILE A 85 6.26 10.07 3.58
N VAL A 86 6.56 8.80 3.32
CA VAL A 86 5.57 7.72 3.41
C VAL A 86 5.25 7.38 4.88
N THR A 87 6.20 7.51 5.80
CA THR A 87 5.96 7.27 7.24
C THR A 87 4.75 8.05 7.80
N PRO A 88 4.64 9.40 7.67
CA PRO A 88 3.46 10.13 8.13
C PRO A 88 2.21 9.83 7.31
N ASN A 89 2.33 9.41 6.04
CA ASN A 89 1.19 8.93 5.26
C ASN A 89 0.55 7.70 5.92
N GLN A 90 1.36 6.70 6.30
CA GLN A 90 0.90 5.48 6.97
C GLN A 90 0.28 5.78 8.34
N LEU A 91 0.87 6.70 9.11
CA LEU A 91 0.33 7.12 10.41
C LEU A 91 -1.01 7.86 10.31
N THR A 92 -1.15 8.71 9.29
CA THR A 92 -2.41 9.40 9.00
C THR A 92 -3.48 8.38 8.64
N ALA A 93 -3.15 7.41 7.78
CA ALA A 93 -4.05 6.33 7.42
C ALA A 93 -4.49 5.50 8.65
N ALA A 94 -3.55 5.14 9.53
CA ALA A 94 -3.86 4.45 10.79
C ALA A 94 -4.84 5.24 11.68
N ALA A 95 -4.61 6.55 11.83
CA ALA A 95 -5.48 7.42 12.63
C ALA A 95 -6.90 7.50 12.04
N LEU A 96 -7.02 7.53 10.72
CA LEU A 96 -8.32 7.57 10.04
C LEU A 96 -9.09 6.25 10.17
N VAL A 97 -8.40 5.11 10.19
CA VAL A 97 -9.04 3.82 10.44
C VAL A 97 -9.59 3.75 11.87
N ILE A 98 -8.91 4.34 12.85
CA ILE A 98 -9.43 4.43 14.23
C ILE A 98 -10.73 5.23 14.32
N GLN A 99 -10.92 6.21 13.44
CA GLN A 99 -12.15 7.00 13.43
C GLN A 99 -13.40 6.16 13.17
N HIS A 100 -13.25 4.96 12.62
CA HIS A 100 -14.34 3.98 12.48
C HIS A 100 -14.94 3.57 13.84
N TRP A 101 -14.12 3.41 14.89
CA TRP A 101 -14.60 3.03 16.23
C TRP A 101 -14.77 4.23 17.17
N ARG A 102 -14.02 5.32 16.94
CA ARG A 102 -14.07 6.54 17.74
C ARG A 102 -14.25 7.76 16.83
N PRO A 103 -15.46 8.30 16.70
CA PRO A 103 -15.70 9.43 15.81
C PRO A 103 -14.82 10.64 16.20
N PRO A 104 -14.42 11.47 15.22
CA PRO A 104 -13.49 12.58 15.41
C PRO A 104 -13.99 13.64 16.40
N GLU A 105 -15.29 13.67 16.70
CA GLU A 105 -15.90 14.52 17.73
C GLU A 105 -15.43 14.18 19.16
N ARG A 106 -15.00 12.93 19.41
CA ARG A 106 -14.54 12.49 20.73
C ARG A 106 -13.03 12.56 20.92
N VAL A 107 -12.25 12.31 19.86
CA VAL A 107 -10.78 12.28 19.93
C VAL A 107 -10.18 12.83 18.65
N ASN A 108 -9.29 13.83 18.80
CA ASN A 108 -8.57 14.40 17.66
C ASN A 108 -7.62 13.33 17.06
N PRO A 109 -7.68 13.05 15.74
CA PRO A 109 -6.78 12.09 15.08
C PRO A 109 -5.29 12.39 15.30
N GLY A 110 -4.91 13.66 15.51
CA GLY A 110 -3.53 14.03 15.80
C GLY A 110 -2.96 13.35 17.06
N ALA A 111 -3.79 13.09 18.08
CA ALA A 111 -3.34 12.41 19.29
C ALA A 111 -2.90 10.96 19.01
N PHE A 112 -3.64 10.24 18.16
CA PHE A 112 -3.28 8.88 17.76
C PHE A 112 -2.01 8.85 16.93
N ILE A 113 -1.81 9.83 16.04
CA ILE A 113 -0.57 9.97 15.26
C ILE A 113 0.63 10.11 16.19
N THR A 114 0.56 10.99 17.19
CA THR A 114 1.66 11.18 18.16
C THR A 114 1.94 9.92 18.96
N VAL A 115 0.90 9.24 19.48
CA VAL A 115 1.06 7.99 20.23
C VAL A 115 1.74 6.92 19.39
N PHE A 116 1.28 6.70 18.15
CA PHE A 116 1.89 5.73 17.25
C PHE A 116 3.31 6.10 16.85
N PHE A 117 3.58 7.38 16.63
CA PHE A 117 4.92 7.83 16.30
C PHE A 117 5.91 7.54 17.45
N VAL A 118 5.52 7.79 18.69
CA VAL A 118 6.33 7.47 19.88
C VAL A 118 6.57 5.96 20.01
N ILE A 119 5.54 5.13 19.78
CA ILE A 119 5.67 3.66 19.81
C ILE A 119 6.64 3.17 18.73
N ILE A 120 6.54 3.72 17.52
CA ILE A 120 7.43 3.36 16.41
C ILE A 120 8.88 3.78 16.72
N LEU A 121 9.09 5.00 17.24
CA LEU A 121 10.42 5.45 17.66
C LEU A 121 11.01 4.53 18.73
N ALA A 122 10.23 4.21 19.78
CA ALA A 122 10.66 3.29 20.83
C ALA A 122 11.03 1.91 20.26
N THR A 123 10.20 1.37 19.36
CA THR A 123 10.45 0.07 18.72
C THR A 123 11.70 0.07 17.84
N ASN A 124 12.02 1.19 17.19
CA ASN A 124 13.25 1.32 16.39
C ASN A 124 14.51 1.41 17.26
N TYR A 125 14.39 1.85 18.52
CA TYR A 125 15.49 1.84 19.49
C TYR A 125 15.78 0.44 20.06
N PHE A 126 14.76 -0.43 20.18
CA PHE A 126 14.94 -1.79 20.70
C PHE A 126 15.43 -2.78 19.63
N GLY A 127 16.14 -3.82 20.07
CA GLY A 127 17.03 -4.65 19.25
C GLY A 127 16.49 -5.17 17.91
N VAL A 128 17.31 -5.03 16.86
CA VAL A 128 17.06 -5.39 15.45
C VAL A 128 16.60 -6.85 15.25
N ARG A 129 17.02 -7.76 16.14
CA ARG A 129 16.68 -9.18 16.05
C ARG A 129 15.19 -9.44 16.32
N PHE A 130 14.63 -8.78 17.34
CA PHE A 130 13.20 -8.89 17.68
C PHE A 130 12.32 -8.27 16.59
N PHE A 131 12.76 -7.14 16.03
CA PHE A 131 12.09 -6.48 14.91
C PHE A 131 11.94 -7.38 13.67
N GLY A 132 12.99 -8.14 13.35
CA GLY A 132 12.99 -9.08 12.21
C GLY A 132 11.94 -10.18 12.36
N GLU A 133 11.87 -10.81 13.54
CA GLU A 133 10.91 -11.88 13.83
C GLU A 133 9.47 -11.34 13.87
N PHE A 134 9.23 -10.22 14.55
CA PHE A 134 7.90 -9.61 14.60
C PHE A 134 7.38 -9.24 13.21
N LYS A 135 8.23 -8.68 12.36
CA LYS A 135 7.89 -8.37 10.97
C LYS A 135 7.57 -9.60 10.15
N PHE A 136 8.27 -10.71 10.37
CA PHE A 136 7.98 -11.95 9.68
C PHE A 136 6.53 -12.41 9.96
N TRP A 137 6.13 -12.41 11.23
CA TRP A 137 4.76 -12.77 11.64
C TRP A 137 3.71 -11.80 11.09
N LEU A 138 3.93 -10.49 11.21
CA LEU A 138 3.02 -9.49 10.66
C LEU A 138 2.90 -9.59 9.13
N SER A 139 4.01 -9.85 8.43
CA SER A 139 4.00 -10.08 6.98
C SER A 139 3.19 -11.32 6.61
N ASN A 140 3.23 -12.39 7.41
CA ASN A 140 2.45 -13.59 7.14
C ASN A 140 0.95 -13.30 7.26
N ILE A 141 0.53 -12.60 8.31
CA ILE A 141 -0.86 -12.16 8.51
C ILE A 141 -1.34 -11.33 7.30
N LYS A 142 -0.52 -10.40 6.80
CA LYS A 142 -0.85 -9.58 5.62
C LYS A 142 -1.14 -10.40 4.37
N VAL A 143 -0.28 -11.37 4.09
CA VAL A 143 -0.45 -12.26 2.93
C VAL A 143 -1.72 -13.08 3.08
N VAL A 144 -1.96 -13.68 4.24
CA VAL A 144 -3.18 -14.47 4.49
C VAL A 144 -4.44 -13.63 4.33
N VAL A 145 -4.47 -12.39 4.85
CA VAL A 145 -5.64 -11.51 4.72
C VAL A 145 -5.89 -11.11 3.27
N ILE A 146 -4.85 -10.85 2.47
CA ILE A 146 -5.04 -10.50 1.05
C ILE A 146 -5.52 -11.69 0.22
N VAL A 147 -4.96 -12.87 0.46
CA VAL A 147 -5.43 -14.08 -0.21
C VAL A 147 -6.87 -14.37 0.20
N GLY A 148 -7.19 -14.29 1.49
CA GLY A 148 -8.54 -14.43 2.01
C GLY A 148 -9.51 -13.40 1.44
N TRP A 149 -9.05 -12.15 1.27
CA TRP A 149 -9.82 -11.09 0.64
C TRP A 149 -10.15 -11.40 -0.83
N ASN A 150 -9.16 -11.85 -1.61
CA ASN A 150 -9.37 -12.21 -3.00
C ASN A 150 -10.40 -13.35 -3.14
N VAL A 151 -10.30 -14.38 -2.28
CA VAL A 151 -11.26 -15.50 -2.25
C VAL A 151 -12.66 -15.03 -1.84
N LEU A 152 -12.77 -14.23 -0.77
CA LEU A 152 -14.06 -13.69 -0.32
C LEU A 152 -14.71 -12.83 -1.40
N SER A 153 -13.93 -11.99 -2.06
CA SER A 153 -14.40 -11.12 -3.13
C SER A 153 -14.91 -11.95 -4.31
N PHE A 154 -14.21 -13.03 -4.67
CA PHE A 154 -14.68 -13.97 -5.69
C PHE A 154 -16.02 -14.64 -5.30
N ILE A 155 -16.20 -15.01 -4.04
CA ILE A 155 -17.46 -15.56 -3.53
C ILE A 155 -18.60 -14.52 -3.60
N ILE A 156 -18.33 -13.28 -3.21
CA ILE A 156 -19.32 -12.18 -3.29
C ILE A 156 -19.72 -11.93 -4.75
N MET A 157 -18.76 -11.93 -5.68
CA MET A 157 -19.03 -11.78 -7.11
C MET A 157 -19.96 -12.85 -7.67
N LEU A 158 -19.84 -14.09 -7.19
CA LEU A 158 -20.70 -15.22 -7.59
C LEU A 158 -22.11 -15.18 -6.95
N GLY A 159 -22.38 -14.21 -6.07
CA GLY A 159 -23.65 -14.06 -5.35
C GLY A 159 -23.70 -14.77 -4.00
N GLY A 160 -22.56 -15.17 -3.44
CA GLY A 160 -22.48 -15.80 -2.11
C GLY A 160 -22.69 -14.83 -0.94
N ALA A 161 -23.00 -13.55 -1.22
CA ALA A 161 -23.32 -12.57 -0.19
C ALA A 161 -24.73 -12.83 0.39
N PRO A 162 -24.99 -12.50 1.68
CA PRO A 162 -26.31 -12.57 2.31
C PRO A 162 -27.45 -11.90 1.53
N ILE A 163 -27.12 -10.89 0.72
CA ILE A 163 -28.08 -10.14 -0.11
C ILE A 163 -28.48 -10.93 -1.39
N HIS A 164 -27.77 -12.03 -1.70
CA HIS A 164 -27.98 -12.93 -2.84
C HIS A 164 -28.03 -12.24 -4.20
N ASP A 165 -27.56 -10.99 -4.28
CA ASP A 165 -27.44 -10.27 -5.53
C ASP A 165 -26.08 -10.59 -6.18
N ARG A 166 -26.11 -10.97 -7.46
CA ARG A 166 -24.91 -11.23 -8.24
C ARG A 166 -24.40 -9.91 -8.79
N THR A 167 -23.46 -9.32 -8.07
CA THR A 167 -22.81 -8.06 -8.48
C THR A 167 -22.18 -8.18 -9.88
N GLY A 168 -21.67 -9.37 -10.25
CA GLY A 168 -21.26 -9.71 -11.62
C GLY A 168 -20.43 -8.61 -12.30
N PHE A 169 -20.54 -8.44 -13.62
CA PHE A 169 -19.87 -7.32 -14.32
C PHE A 169 -20.71 -6.04 -14.35
N GLN A 170 -21.69 -5.86 -13.45
CA GLN A 170 -22.61 -4.72 -13.52
C GLN A 170 -21.88 -3.37 -13.42
N CYS A 171 -20.89 -3.26 -12.53
CA CYS A 171 -20.07 -2.06 -12.36
C CYS A 171 -19.20 -1.75 -13.60
N TYR A 172 -18.81 -2.76 -14.38
CA TYR A 172 -18.07 -2.59 -15.64
C TYR A 172 -18.97 -2.23 -16.83
N ARG A 173 -20.26 -2.55 -16.76
CA ARG A 173 -21.26 -2.21 -17.80
C ARG A 173 -21.54 -0.71 -17.85
N HIS A 174 -21.38 -0.03 -16.71
CA HIS A 174 -21.45 1.43 -16.60
C HIS A 174 -20.14 1.96 -15.98
N PRO A 175 -19.03 1.99 -16.74
CA PRO A 175 -17.69 2.22 -16.19
C PRO A 175 -17.45 3.64 -15.66
N GLY A 176 -18.43 4.55 -15.78
CA GLY A 176 -18.30 5.92 -15.29
C GLY A 176 -17.19 6.70 -16.00
N LYS A 177 -16.57 7.65 -15.29
CA LYS A 177 -15.63 8.62 -15.86
C LYS A 177 -14.22 8.06 -15.95
N PHE A 178 -13.70 7.87 -17.16
CA PHE A 178 -12.27 7.59 -17.43
C PHE A 178 -11.33 8.78 -17.12
N LEU A 179 -11.89 9.91 -16.66
CA LEU A 179 -11.18 11.17 -16.46
C LEU A 179 -10.03 11.09 -15.44
N GLY A 180 -10.05 10.10 -14.54
CA GLY A 180 -9.05 9.91 -13.50
C GLY A 180 -7.87 8.99 -13.83
N PHE A 181 -7.70 8.53 -15.08
CA PHE A 181 -6.67 7.55 -15.45
C PHE A 181 -5.24 7.94 -15.02
N TRP A 182 -4.83 9.19 -15.25
CA TRP A 182 -3.51 9.67 -14.84
C TRP A 182 -3.36 9.80 -13.32
N SER A 183 -4.44 10.18 -12.62
CA SER A 183 -4.47 10.25 -11.16
C SER A 183 -4.35 8.86 -10.53
N SER A 184 -5.00 7.84 -11.13
CA SER A 184 -4.91 6.47 -10.64
C SER A 184 -3.53 5.85 -10.84
N MET A 185 -2.76 6.28 -11.85
CA MET A 185 -1.35 5.88 -11.98
C MET A 185 -0.49 6.36 -10.82
N VAL A 186 -0.70 7.59 -10.33
CA VAL A 186 0.02 8.08 -9.14
C VAL A 186 -0.26 7.17 -7.95
N THR A 187 -1.52 6.79 -7.75
CA THR A 187 -1.91 5.86 -6.68
C THR A 187 -1.30 4.47 -6.88
N ALA A 188 -1.23 3.98 -8.13
CA ALA A 188 -0.57 2.73 -8.48
C ALA A 188 0.93 2.77 -8.14
N VAL A 189 1.62 3.88 -8.41
CA VAL A 189 3.04 4.05 -8.06
C VAL A 189 3.26 3.93 -6.55
N PHE A 190 2.37 4.50 -5.73
CA PHE A 190 2.41 4.31 -4.27
C PHE A 190 2.12 2.86 -3.86
N ALA A 191 1.26 2.15 -4.59
CA ALA A 191 0.92 0.76 -4.32
C ALA A 191 2.08 -0.21 -4.61
N TYR A 192 2.91 0.07 -5.64
CA TYR A 192 4.13 -0.68 -5.96
C TYR A 192 5.37 -0.21 -5.17
N LEU A 193 5.20 0.73 -4.25
CA LEU A 193 6.32 1.26 -3.48
C LEU A 193 6.86 0.17 -2.53
N GLY A 194 8.16 -0.15 -2.65
CA GLY A 194 8.78 -1.20 -1.84
C GLY A 194 8.78 -2.60 -2.48
N THR A 195 8.31 -2.77 -3.72
CA THR A 195 8.41 -4.03 -4.47
C THR A 195 9.82 -4.31 -5.03
N GLU A 196 10.87 -3.98 -4.30
CA GLU A 196 12.26 -3.94 -4.80
C GLU A 196 12.93 -5.34 -4.90
N LEU A 197 12.19 -6.43 -4.68
CA LEU A 197 12.72 -7.79 -4.52
C LEU A 197 11.89 -8.85 -5.26
N LEU A 198 12.49 -10.03 -5.48
CA LEU A 198 12.14 -11.18 -6.35
C LEU A 198 10.67 -11.69 -6.40
N THR A 199 9.72 -11.09 -5.67
CA THR A 199 8.31 -11.53 -5.61
C THR A 199 7.37 -10.66 -6.46
N PHE A 200 7.92 -9.86 -7.38
CA PHE A 200 7.14 -8.88 -8.15
C PHE A 200 5.98 -9.50 -8.94
N TYR A 201 6.20 -10.63 -9.63
CA TYR A 201 5.17 -11.25 -10.47
C TYR A 201 3.92 -11.68 -9.70
N TRP A 202 4.09 -12.24 -8.49
CA TRP A 202 2.98 -12.64 -7.63
C TRP A 202 2.22 -11.43 -7.10
N ILE A 203 2.95 -10.38 -6.69
CA ILE A 203 2.35 -9.13 -6.19
C ILE A 203 1.56 -8.46 -7.31
N LEU A 204 2.12 -8.36 -8.52
CA LEU A 204 1.43 -7.84 -9.70
C LEU A 204 0.12 -8.60 -9.96
N ALA A 205 0.17 -9.93 -9.94
CA ALA A 205 -1.02 -10.75 -10.16
C ALA A 205 -2.09 -10.49 -9.09
N PHE A 206 -1.73 -10.46 -7.80
CA PHE A 206 -2.69 -10.18 -6.72
C PHE A 206 -3.26 -8.77 -6.76
N TYR A 207 -2.47 -7.78 -7.20
CA TYR A 207 -2.92 -6.40 -7.31
C TYR A 207 -3.91 -6.25 -8.46
N VAL A 208 -3.53 -6.71 -9.66
CA VAL A 208 -4.38 -6.60 -10.86
C VAL A 208 -5.67 -7.42 -10.70
N LEU A 209 -5.58 -8.66 -10.21
CA LEU A 209 -6.78 -9.47 -9.96
C LEU A 209 -7.66 -8.86 -8.86
N GLY A 210 -7.05 -8.41 -7.77
CA GLY A 210 -7.76 -7.75 -6.67
C GLY A 210 -8.52 -6.50 -7.15
N ASP A 211 -7.90 -5.67 -7.98
CA ASP A 211 -8.51 -4.46 -8.53
C ASP A 211 -9.65 -4.75 -9.51
N ILE A 212 -9.51 -5.78 -10.35
CA ILE A 212 -10.59 -6.21 -11.25
C ILE A 212 -11.81 -6.65 -10.44
N ILE A 213 -11.60 -7.49 -9.43
CA ILE A 213 -12.68 -8.00 -8.58
C ILE A 213 -13.28 -6.87 -7.74
N LEU A 214 -12.46 -5.94 -7.24
CA LEU A 214 -12.93 -4.77 -6.51
C LEU A 214 -13.80 -3.86 -7.40
N GLY A 215 -13.36 -3.62 -8.63
CA GLY A 215 -14.11 -2.84 -9.63
C GLY A 215 -15.42 -3.50 -10.07
N ILE A 216 -15.54 -4.82 -9.90
CA ILE A 216 -16.77 -5.59 -10.11
C ILE A 216 -17.75 -5.38 -8.94
N ILE A 217 -17.25 -5.50 -7.71
CA ILE A 217 -18.10 -5.51 -6.49
C ILE A 217 -18.55 -4.11 -6.10
N VAL A 218 -17.68 -3.11 -6.24
CA VAL A 218 -17.91 -1.79 -5.66
C VAL A 218 -18.24 -0.77 -6.75
N PRO A 219 -19.47 -0.22 -6.77
CA PRO A 219 -19.79 0.84 -7.72
C PRO A 219 -19.02 2.11 -7.38
N TYR A 220 -18.50 2.76 -8.43
CA TYR A 220 -17.69 3.99 -8.32
C TYR A 220 -18.44 5.16 -7.67
N ASP A 221 -19.78 5.16 -7.73
CA ASP A 221 -20.67 6.21 -7.20
C ASP A 221 -21.20 5.90 -5.80
N SER A 222 -20.64 4.93 -5.09
CA SER A 222 -21.08 4.66 -3.71
C SER A 222 -20.75 5.85 -2.80
N LYS A 223 -21.74 6.28 -2.01
CA LYS A 223 -21.62 7.43 -1.09
C LYS A 223 -20.41 7.30 -0.14
N GLY A 224 -20.04 6.08 0.25
CA GLY A 224 -18.86 5.80 1.09
C GLY A 224 -17.52 6.15 0.43
N LEU A 225 -17.41 5.96 -0.89
CA LEU A 225 -16.21 6.31 -1.68
C LEU A 225 -16.17 7.80 -2.07
N MET A 226 -17.34 8.41 -2.30
CA MET A 226 -17.43 9.85 -2.61
C MET A 226 -17.21 10.75 -1.39
N LEU A 227 -17.72 10.37 -0.22
CA LEU A 227 -17.45 11.07 1.04
C LEU A 227 -15.96 11.04 1.38
N ALA A 228 -15.28 9.94 1.05
CA ALA A 228 -13.84 9.79 1.18
C ALA A 228 -13.01 10.72 0.28
N THR A 229 -13.57 11.15 -0.86
CA THR A 229 -12.87 12.01 -1.83
C THR A 229 -13.11 13.51 -1.57
N LYS A 230 -14.25 13.90 -0.96
CA LYS A 230 -14.62 15.31 -0.74
C LYS A 230 -13.95 15.96 0.48
N HIS A 231 -13.63 15.19 1.52
CA HIS A 231 -12.83 15.70 2.64
C HIS A 231 -11.36 15.46 2.32
N GLY A 232 -10.66 16.47 1.80
CA GLY A 232 -9.26 16.45 1.30
C GLY A 232 -8.16 15.96 2.27
N SER A 233 -8.50 15.23 3.32
CA SER A 233 -7.61 14.52 4.23
C SER A 233 -7.83 13.01 4.14
N LYS A 234 -7.37 12.35 3.07
CA LYS A 234 -7.20 10.88 2.95
C LYS A 234 -8.27 10.01 3.65
N ALA A 235 -9.51 10.47 3.76
CA ALA A 235 -10.56 9.89 4.60
C ALA A 235 -11.16 8.68 3.88
N SER A 236 -10.29 7.78 3.42
CA SER A 236 -10.62 6.61 2.65
C SER A 236 -11.19 5.57 3.60
N THR A 237 -12.51 5.47 3.61
CA THR A 237 -13.13 4.19 3.92
C THR A 237 -12.57 3.19 2.92
N SER A 238 -11.83 2.20 3.41
CA SER A 238 -11.22 1.16 2.57
C SER A 238 -12.28 0.56 1.65
N PRO A 239 -12.04 0.44 0.33
CA PRO A 239 -13.03 -0.15 -0.57
C PRO A 239 -13.30 -1.62 -0.23
N PHE A 240 -12.37 -2.30 0.45
CA PHE A 240 -12.60 -3.63 1.03
C PHE A 240 -13.68 -3.61 2.11
N VAL A 241 -13.67 -2.58 2.95
CA VAL A 241 -14.70 -2.36 3.96
C VAL A 241 -16.03 -1.97 3.33
N VAL A 242 -16.00 -1.11 2.30
CA VAL A 242 -17.22 -0.74 1.55
C VAL A 242 -17.84 -1.96 0.89
N ALA A 243 -17.04 -2.82 0.25
CA ALA A 243 -17.51 -4.08 -0.35
C ALA A 243 -18.18 -5.00 0.67
N ILE A 244 -17.61 -5.15 1.88
CA ILE A 244 -18.20 -5.95 2.96
C ILE A 244 -19.53 -5.37 3.44
N GLN A 245 -19.60 -4.05 3.58
CA GLN A 245 -20.81 -3.37 4.02
C GLN A 245 -21.92 -3.48 2.97
N LEU A 246 -21.57 -3.32 1.69
CA LEU A 246 -22.48 -3.57 0.56
C LEU A 246 -22.91 -5.03 0.47
N ALA A 247 -22.08 -5.97 0.90
CA ALA A 247 -22.44 -7.39 1.00
C ALA A 247 -23.26 -7.74 2.25
N GLY A 248 -23.47 -6.79 3.19
CA GLY A 248 -24.28 -7.00 4.39
C GLY A 248 -23.57 -7.72 5.55
N ILE A 249 -22.26 -7.92 5.52
CA ILE A 249 -21.51 -8.68 6.54
C ILE A 249 -20.89 -7.73 7.57
N GLN A 250 -21.71 -7.17 8.47
CA GLN A 250 -21.28 -6.10 9.38
C GLN A 250 -20.13 -6.48 10.34
N LYS A 251 -20.09 -7.71 10.85
CA LYS A 251 -19.02 -8.15 11.79
C LYS A 251 -17.63 -8.19 11.14
N LEU A 252 -17.55 -8.43 9.83
CA LEU A 252 -16.26 -8.58 9.14
C LEU A 252 -15.57 -7.23 8.88
N SER A 253 -16.35 -6.14 8.80
CA SER A 253 -15.83 -4.78 8.60
C SER A 253 -14.88 -4.35 9.73
N GLY A 254 -15.19 -4.68 10.99
CA GLY A 254 -14.32 -4.37 12.12
C GLY A 254 -13.00 -5.14 12.09
N ILE A 255 -13.02 -6.41 11.65
CA ILE A 255 -11.82 -7.25 11.54
C ILE A 255 -10.88 -6.69 10.45
N ILE A 256 -11.42 -6.33 9.29
CA ILE A 256 -10.62 -5.74 8.21
C ILE A 256 -10.04 -4.39 8.62
N ASN A 257 -10.81 -3.53 9.29
CA ASN A 257 -10.26 -2.27 9.80
C ASN A 257 -9.14 -2.51 10.82
N ALA A 258 -9.27 -3.49 11.72
CA ALA A 258 -8.21 -3.82 12.68
C ALA A 258 -6.93 -4.31 11.97
N TYR A 259 -7.09 -5.12 10.91
CA TYR A 259 -6.01 -5.53 10.04
C TYR A 259 -5.33 -4.35 9.34
N ILE A 260 -6.10 -3.42 8.75
CA ILE A 260 -5.56 -2.25 8.06
C ILE A 260 -4.74 -1.40 9.04
N LEU A 261 -5.24 -1.20 10.26
CA LEU A 261 -4.51 -0.49 11.32
C LEU A 261 -3.17 -1.18 11.64
N LEU A 262 -3.19 -2.50 11.84
CA LEU A 262 -1.98 -3.29 12.09
C LEU A 262 -0.99 -3.20 10.91
N SER A 263 -1.51 -3.22 9.68
CA SER A 263 -0.72 -3.14 8.45
C SER A 263 -0.04 -1.78 8.29
N ALA A 264 -0.76 -0.68 8.57
CA ALA A 264 -0.23 0.69 8.56
C ALA A 264 0.90 0.86 9.57
N LEU A 265 0.69 0.41 10.82
CA LEU A 265 1.72 0.53 11.86
C LEU A 265 2.97 -0.30 11.51
N SER A 266 2.78 -1.49 10.94
CA SER A 266 3.87 -2.32 10.45
C SER A 266 4.66 -1.67 9.30
N ALA A 267 3.95 -1.05 8.34
CA ALA A 267 4.56 -0.34 7.22
C ALA A 267 5.32 0.91 7.70
N ALA A 268 4.70 1.76 8.52
CA ALA A 268 5.32 2.95 9.09
C ALA A 268 6.61 2.64 9.86
N ASN A 269 6.61 1.57 10.64
CA ASN A 269 7.80 1.10 11.36
C ASN A 269 8.90 0.61 10.40
N SER A 270 8.53 0.02 9.27
CA SER A 270 9.46 -0.39 8.22
C SER A 270 10.08 0.80 7.50
N ASP A 271 9.26 1.77 7.14
CA ASP A 271 9.67 2.96 6.40
C ASP A 271 10.65 3.78 7.24
N LEU A 272 10.37 3.99 8.52
CA LEU A 272 11.28 4.73 9.41
C LEU A 272 12.62 4.02 9.60
N TYR A 273 12.60 2.69 9.73
CA TYR A 273 13.80 1.88 9.84
C TYR A 273 14.68 1.96 8.58
N VAL A 274 14.05 1.87 7.39
CA VAL A 274 14.78 1.98 6.12
C VAL A 274 15.30 3.41 5.93
N ALA A 275 14.49 4.43 6.19
CA ALA A 275 14.92 5.84 6.10
C ALA A 275 16.16 6.11 6.97
N SER A 276 16.15 5.64 8.22
CA SER A 276 17.28 5.81 9.15
C SER A 276 18.55 5.10 8.68
N ARG A 277 18.42 3.93 8.05
CA ARG A 277 19.57 3.21 7.46
C ARG A 277 20.06 3.85 6.17
N THR A 278 19.16 4.31 5.31
CA THR A 278 19.52 4.98 4.06
C THR A 278 20.35 6.24 4.34
N ILE A 279 19.94 7.08 5.29
CA ILE A 279 20.71 8.28 5.64
C ILE A 279 22.07 7.94 6.27
N LYS A 280 22.14 6.91 7.11
CA LYS A 280 23.41 6.43 7.67
C LYS A 280 24.37 5.94 6.59
N VAL A 281 23.86 5.22 5.58
CA VAL A 281 24.68 4.77 4.44
C VAL A 281 25.16 5.96 3.63
N LEU A 282 24.32 6.97 3.39
CA LEU A 282 24.74 8.20 2.70
C LEU A 282 25.82 8.94 3.48
N ALA A 283 25.69 9.05 4.81
CA ALA A 283 26.69 9.69 5.66
C ALA A 283 28.03 8.93 5.63
N SER A 284 28.00 7.59 5.71
CA SER A 284 29.21 6.77 5.61
C SER A 284 29.95 6.89 4.26
N GLN A 285 29.25 7.35 3.22
CA GLN A 285 29.82 7.60 1.89
C GLN A 285 30.24 9.07 1.69
N GLY A 286 30.16 9.92 2.73
CA GLY A 286 30.42 11.36 2.63
C GLY A 286 29.37 12.12 1.80
N LYS A 287 28.21 11.53 1.56
CA LYS A 287 27.10 12.11 0.77
C LYS A 287 26.01 12.75 1.64
N ALA A 288 26.08 12.59 2.95
CA ALA A 288 25.24 13.26 3.93
C ALA A 288 26.11 13.69 5.13
N PRO A 289 25.73 14.76 5.85
CA PRO A 289 26.46 15.22 7.03
C PRO A 289 26.50 14.18 8.17
#